data_AF-A0A3G9JNB8-F1
#
_entry.id   AF-A0A3G9JNB8-F1
#
_cell.length_a   1.000
_cell.length_b   1.000
_cell.length_c   1.000
_cell.angle_alpha   90.00
_cell.angle_beta   90.00
_cell.angle_gamma   90.00
#
_symmetry.space_group_name_H-M   'P 1'
#
loop_
_entity.id
_entity.type
_entity.pdbx_description
1 polymer ?
#
loop_
_entity_poly.entity_id
_entity_poly.type
_entity_poly.pdbx_seq_one_letter_code
_entity_poly.pdbx_strand_id
1 'polypeptide(L)'
;MATKIPKRERKKNKQITKQEKDSFLLSLATSMIAAYIVLSFIKASLAHHYLIHLYVDSAVAVVALVIFLMQFKYQRSLYKTYHNSRTPMLITIASIAIGLVCVIIAYQTIDFSAVVLLIGLIATKKIAEKEWSK
;
A
#
# COMPACT_ATOMS: atom_id res chain seq x y z
N MET A 1 31.59 -12.56 35.11
CA MET A 1 31.24 -13.52 34.04
C MET A 1 29.87 -13.12 33.49
N ALA A 2 29.79 -12.74 32.22
CA ALA A 2 28.64 -12.04 31.63
C ALA A 2 27.33 -12.86 31.71
N THR A 3 26.32 -12.29 32.36
CA THR A 3 24.94 -12.77 32.32
C THR A 3 24.42 -12.60 30.89
N LYS A 4 24.27 -13.71 30.17
CA LYS A 4 23.57 -13.77 28.89
C LYS A 4 22.11 -13.38 29.13
N ILE A 5 21.78 -12.12 28.90
CA ILE A 5 20.39 -11.65 28.85
C ILE A 5 19.70 -12.43 27.72
N PRO A 6 18.63 -13.19 28.00
CA PRO A 6 17.95 -13.98 26.97
C PRO A 6 17.31 -13.06 25.92
N LYS A 7 17.71 -13.23 24.65
CA LYS A 7 17.15 -12.54 23.45
C LYS A 7 15.63 -12.69 23.27
N ARG A 8 14.94 -13.48 24.09
CA ARG A 8 13.49 -13.75 24.00
C ARG A 8 12.60 -12.76 24.77
N GLU A 9 13.13 -11.97 25.70
CA GLU A 9 12.32 -11.09 26.56
C GLU A 9 12.05 -9.69 25.98
N ARG A 10 12.54 -9.34 24.78
CA ARG A 10 12.20 -8.07 24.09
C ARG A 10 10.90 -8.14 23.27
N LYS A 11 10.02 -9.10 23.57
CA LYS A 11 8.68 -9.24 22.96
C LYS A 11 7.55 -8.88 23.95
N LYS A 12 7.80 -7.99 24.90
CA LYS A 12 6.77 -7.46 25.82
C LYS A 12 6.45 -6.02 25.42
N ASN A 13 5.22 -5.78 24.96
CA ASN A 13 4.55 -4.48 24.83
C ASN A 13 5.37 -3.31 24.24
N LYS A 14 5.75 -3.40 22.97
CA LYS A 14 6.04 -2.18 22.21
C LYS A 14 4.71 -1.60 21.71
N GLN A 15 4.10 -0.72 22.49
CA GLN A 15 3.02 0.13 22.00
C GLN A 15 3.57 0.98 20.83
N ILE A 16 2.82 1.02 19.72
CA ILE A 16 3.19 1.82 18.56
C ILE A 16 3.15 3.30 18.96
N THR A 17 4.25 4.01 18.73
CA THR A 17 4.33 5.45 18.98
C THR A 17 3.51 6.24 17.96
N LYS A 18 3.05 7.44 18.32
CA LYS A 18 2.27 8.31 17.41
C LYS A 18 3.02 8.56 16.08
N GLN A 19 4.34 8.77 16.15
CA GLN A 19 5.21 8.95 14.99
C GLN A 19 5.21 7.73 14.04
N GLU A 20 5.17 6.51 14.58
CA GLU A 20 5.10 5.29 13.79
C GLU A 20 3.73 5.10 13.14
N LYS A 21 2.64 5.48 13.83
CA LYS A 21 1.29 5.51 13.24
C LYS A 21 1.23 6.48 12.06
N ASP A 22 1.77 7.68 12.23
CA ASP A 22 1.80 8.70 11.17
C ASP A 22 2.66 8.24 9.98
N SER A 23 3.81 7.63 10.25
CA SER A 23 4.68 7.05 9.22
C SER A 23 4.01 5.89 8.47
N PHE A 24 3.21 5.08 9.16
CA PHE A 24 2.41 4.02 8.54
C PHE A 24 1.32 4.61 7.64
N LEU A 25 0.57 5.60 8.12
CA LEU A 25 -0.48 6.27 7.34
C LEU A 25 0.09 6.92 6.08
N LEU A 26 1.24 7.58 6.22
CA LEU A 26 1.96 8.15 5.08
C LEU A 26 2.34 7.05 4.09
N SER A 27 2.96 5.97 4.56
CA SER A 27 3.32 4.83 3.72
C SER A 27 2.11 4.24 2.99
N LEU A 28 0.98 4.10 3.69
CA LEU A 28 -0.28 3.60 3.13
C LEU A 28 -0.79 4.52 2.02
N ALA A 29 -0.85 5.83 2.27
CA ALA A 29 -1.27 6.82 1.28
C ALA A 29 -0.34 6.83 0.06
N THR A 30 0.98 6.88 0.28
CA THR A 30 1.97 6.87 -0.81
C THR A 30 1.89 5.58 -1.63
N SER A 31 1.64 4.44 -0.99
CA SER A 31 1.45 3.16 -1.70
C SER A 31 0.19 3.17 -2.57
N MET A 32 -0.92 3.75 -2.11
CA MET A 32 -2.15 3.84 -2.91
C MET A 32 -1.99 4.80 -4.09
N ILE A 33 -1.31 5.92 -3.89
CA ILE A 33 -1.00 6.86 -4.99
C ILE A 33 -0.09 6.20 -6.02
N ALA A 34 0.95 5.50 -5.57
CA ALA A 34 1.84 4.76 -6.46
C ALA A 34 1.10 3.66 -7.24
N ALA A 35 0.22 2.91 -6.58
CA ALA A 35 -0.63 1.92 -7.24
C ALA A 35 -1.59 2.55 -8.25
N TYR A 36 -2.18 3.71 -7.93
CA TYR A 36 -3.02 4.47 -8.86
C TYR A 36 -2.26 4.89 -10.12
N ILE A 37 -1.05 5.42 -10.00
CA ILE A 37 -0.22 5.81 -11.15
C ILE A 37 0.03 4.61 -12.08
N VAL A 38 0.36 3.44 -11.50
CA VAL A 38 0.54 2.20 -12.26
C VAL A 38 -0.76 1.78 -12.96
N LEU A 39 -1.90 1.88 -12.27
CA LEU A 39 -3.22 1.57 -12.83
C LEU A 39 -3.62 2.53 -13.96
N SER A 40 -3.38 3.83 -13.80
CA SER A 40 -3.62 4.83 -14.85
C SER A 40 -2.74 4.57 -16.07
N PHE A 41 -1.49 4.13 -15.89
CA PHE A 41 -0.63 3.72 -17.02
C PHE A 41 -1.20 2.49 -17.75
N ILE A 42 -1.66 1.47 -17.02
CA ILE A 42 -2.30 0.28 -17.62
C ILE A 42 -3.52 0.70 -18.42
N LYS A 43 -4.36 1.58 -17.87
CA LYS A 43 -5.53 2.13 -18.57
C LYS A 43 -5.12 2.86 -19.86
N ALA A 44 -4.17 3.77 -19.78
CA ALA A 44 -3.67 4.53 -20.93
C ALA A 44 -3.10 3.60 -22.02
N SER A 45 -2.39 2.55 -21.61
CA SER A 45 -1.87 1.53 -22.52
C SER A 45 -2.96 0.72 -23.21
N LEU A 46 -4.06 0.39 -22.52
CA LEU A 46 -5.20 -0.32 -23.11
C LEU A 46 -6.04 0.57 -24.05
N ALA A 47 -6.16 1.85 -23.73
CA ALA A 47 -6.89 2.83 -24.53
C ALA A 47 -6.08 3.36 -25.74
N HIS A 48 -4.81 2.96 -25.88
CA HIS A 48 -3.85 3.51 -26.85
C HIS A 48 -3.74 5.04 -26.84
N HIS A 49 -4.14 5.68 -25.73
CA HIS A 49 -4.08 7.11 -25.51
C HIS A 49 -3.07 7.36 -24.39
N TYR A 50 -1.88 7.78 -24.79
CA TYR A 50 -0.81 8.16 -23.87
C TYR A 50 -0.95 9.64 -23.49
N LEU A 51 -0.55 10.00 -22.27
CA LEU A 51 -0.63 11.37 -21.78
C LEU A 51 0.40 12.28 -22.44
N ILE A 52 1.61 11.76 -22.67
CA ILE A 52 2.73 12.50 -23.30
C ILE A 52 3.34 11.66 -24.42
N HIS A 53 3.89 10.49 -24.06
CA HIS A 53 4.46 9.52 -24.99
C HIS A 53 4.62 8.20 -24.24
N LEU A 54 4.47 7.06 -24.92
CA LEU A 54 4.58 5.73 -24.31
C LEU A 54 5.85 5.58 -23.44
N TYR A 55 6.98 6.10 -23.92
CA TYR A 55 8.27 6.00 -23.24
C TYR A 55 8.29 6.75 -21.89
N VAL A 56 7.78 7.99 -21.87
CA VAL A 56 7.73 8.81 -20.65
C VAL A 56 6.76 8.21 -19.64
N ASP A 57 5.55 7.85 -20.09
CA ASP A 57 4.52 7.27 -19.23
C ASP A 57 5.00 5.93 -18.62
N SER A 58 5.72 5.11 -19.40
CA SER A 58 6.27 3.85 -18.92
C SER A 58 7.37 4.03 -17.87
N ALA A 59 8.24 5.05 -18.03
CA ALA A 59 9.27 5.35 -17.04
C ALA A 59 8.66 5.77 -15.70
N VAL A 60 7.62 6.61 -15.74
CA VAL A 60 6.88 7.03 -14.55
C VAL A 60 6.21 5.83 -13.87
N ALA A 61 5.61 4.92 -14.64
CA ALA A 61 4.99 3.71 -14.10
C ALA A 61 6.01 2.78 -13.42
N VAL A 62 7.21 2.62 -14.00
CA VAL A 62 8.29 1.82 -13.38
C VAL A 62 8.74 2.43 -12.06
N VAL A 63 8.96 3.75 -12.01
CA VAL A 63 9.35 4.44 -10.78
C VAL A 63 8.26 4.30 -9.71
N ALA A 64 6.99 4.48 -10.08
CA ALA A 64 5.86 4.29 -9.18
C ALA A 64 5.79 2.84 -8.65
N LEU A 65 6.04 1.84 -9.49
CA LEU A 65 6.08 0.44 -9.08
C LEU A 65 7.21 0.17 -8.06
N VAL A 66 8.39 0.76 -8.25
CA VAL A 66 9.51 0.65 -7.30
C VAL A 66 9.13 1.29 -5.95
N ILE A 67 8.55 2.49 -5.97
CA ILE A 67 8.07 3.17 -4.76
C ILE A 67 7.02 2.31 -4.05
N PHE A 68 6.05 1.76 -4.80
CA PHE A 68 5.03 0.88 -4.26
C PHE A 68 5.64 -0.33 -3.55
N LEU A 69 6.59 -1.02 -4.17
CA LEU A 69 7.25 -2.18 -3.57
C LEU A 69 8.07 -1.82 -2.32
N MET A 70 8.74 -0.67 -2.30
CA MET A 70 9.45 -0.18 -1.12
C MET A 70 8.48 0.11 0.04
N GLN A 71 7.39 0.82 -0.22
CA GLN A 71 6.36 1.13 0.78
C GLN A 71 5.68 -0.15 1.29
N PHE A 72 5.39 -1.09 0.40
CA PHE A 72 4.80 -2.37 0.77
C PHE A 72 5.73 -3.20 1.67
N LYS A 73 7.04 -3.20 1.39
CA LYS A 73 8.04 -3.82 2.28
C LYS A 73 8.11 -3.13 3.64
N TYR A 74 8.04 -1.80 3.67
CA TYR A 74 8.03 -1.02 4.91
C TYR A 74 6.82 -1.37 5.78
N GLN A 75 5.60 -1.34 5.22
CA GLN A 75 4.37 -1.73 5.90
C GLN A 75 4.46 -3.17 6.42
N ARG A 76 5.01 -4.10 5.63
CA ARG A 76 5.20 -5.50 6.04
C ARG A 76 6.13 -5.62 7.25
N SER A 77 7.21 -4.84 7.26
CA SER A 77 8.18 -4.81 8.36
C SER A 77 7.54 -4.29 9.64
N LEU A 78 6.79 -3.18 9.54
CA LEU A 78 6.03 -2.61 10.65
C LEU A 78 5.02 -3.62 11.20
N TYR A 79 4.18 -4.20 10.34
CA TYR A 79 3.21 -5.21 10.79
C TYR A 79 3.91 -6.38 11.46
N LYS A 80 4.92 -7.01 10.83
CA LYS A 80 5.64 -8.14 11.43
C LYS A 80 6.27 -7.81 12.81
N THR A 81 6.61 -6.54 13.05
CA THR A 81 7.27 -6.10 14.27
C THR A 81 6.27 -5.82 15.40
N TYR A 82 5.11 -5.27 15.10
CA TYR A 82 4.15 -4.77 16.10
C TYR A 82 2.85 -5.57 16.20
N HIS A 83 2.44 -6.28 15.13
CA HIS A 83 1.19 -7.03 15.08
C HIS A 83 1.35 -8.40 14.42
N ASN A 84 0.68 -9.41 14.95
CA ASN A 84 0.69 -10.74 14.32
C ASN A 84 -0.31 -10.87 13.14
N SER A 85 -1.14 -9.86 12.93
CA SER A 85 -2.20 -9.85 11.92
C SER A 85 -1.67 -9.38 10.55
N ARG A 86 -1.94 -10.16 9.50
CA ARG A 86 -1.67 -9.80 8.09
C ARG A 86 -2.89 -9.20 7.38
N THR A 87 -4.00 -9.10 8.09
CA THR A 87 -5.31 -8.68 7.58
C THR A 87 -5.29 -7.32 6.86
N PRO A 88 -4.69 -6.25 7.41
CA PRO A 88 -4.63 -4.96 6.72
C PRO A 88 -3.85 -5.01 5.39
N MET A 89 -2.74 -5.77 5.33
CA MET A 89 -2.02 -5.94 4.05
C MET A 89 -2.85 -6.70 3.00
N LEU A 90 -3.61 -7.71 3.41
CA LEU A 90 -4.49 -8.46 2.51
C LEU A 90 -5.56 -7.54 1.89
N ILE A 91 -6.09 -6.61 2.68
CA ILE A 91 -7.08 -5.63 2.21
C ILE A 91 -6.46 -4.68 1.21
N THR A 92 -5.24 -4.19 1.46
CA THR A 92 -4.52 -3.35 0.49
C THR A 92 -4.33 -4.05 -0.85
N ILE A 93 -3.89 -5.32 -0.84
CA ILE A 93 -3.72 -6.13 -2.06
C ILE A 93 -5.07 -6.35 -2.75
N ALA A 94 -6.12 -6.68 -1.99
CA ALA A 94 -7.46 -6.89 -2.53
C ALA A 94 -8.01 -5.63 -3.18
N SER A 95 -7.82 -4.46 -2.57
CA SER A 95 -8.25 -3.17 -3.14
C SER A 95 -7.51 -2.86 -4.45
N ILE A 96 -6.21 -3.13 -4.53
CA ILE A 96 -5.44 -2.95 -5.77
C ILE A 96 -5.89 -3.94 -6.84
N ALA A 97 -6.15 -5.20 -6.48
CA ALA A 97 -6.66 -6.21 -7.41
C ALA A 97 -8.03 -5.84 -7.97
N ILE A 98 -8.96 -5.37 -7.12
CA ILE A 98 -10.28 -4.89 -7.55
C ILE A 98 -10.12 -3.64 -8.43
N GLY A 99 -9.24 -2.71 -8.05
CA GLY A 99 -8.92 -1.53 -8.86
C GLY A 99 -8.41 -1.90 -10.26
N LEU A 100 -7.56 -2.92 -10.37
CA LEU A 100 -7.07 -3.45 -11.65
C LEU A 100 -8.20 -4.03 -12.50
N VAL A 101 -9.09 -4.83 -11.90
CA VAL A 101 -10.27 -5.37 -12.59
C VAL A 101 -11.16 -4.24 -13.10
N CYS A 102 -11.39 -3.20 -12.30
CA CYS A 102 -12.14 -2.02 -12.73
C CYS A 102 -11.49 -1.33 -13.93
N VAL A 103 -10.16 -1.14 -13.92
CA VAL A 103 -9.44 -0.54 -15.05
C VAL A 103 -9.61 -1.34 -16.33
N ILE A 104 -9.52 -2.67 -16.25
CA ILE A 104 -9.63 -3.54 -17.43
C ILE A 104 -11.05 -3.50 -18.01
N ILE A 105 -12.08 -3.54 -17.15
CA ILE A 105 -13.49 -3.50 -17.60
C ILE A 105 -13.88 -2.12 -18.12
N ALA A 106 -13.43 -1.06 -17.44
CA ALA A 106 -13.81 0.33 -17.69
C ALA A 106 -12.72 1.12 -18.46
N TYR A 107 -11.91 0.45 -19.29
CA TYR A 107 -10.73 1.06 -19.91
C TYR A 107 -11.07 2.24 -20.85
N GLN A 108 -12.25 2.22 -21.48
CA GLN A 108 -12.75 3.30 -22.35
C GLN A 108 -13.71 4.28 -21.66
N THR A 109 -14.10 4.03 -20.41
CA THR A 109 -15.11 4.83 -19.68
C THR A 109 -14.48 5.62 -18.54
N ILE A 110 -15.32 6.27 -17.71
CA ILE A 110 -14.88 7.06 -16.55
C ILE A 110 -14.05 6.19 -15.60
N ASP A 111 -12.92 6.73 -15.11
CA ASP A 111 -12.01 6.00 -14.24
C ASP A 111 -12.53 5.90 -12.79
N PHE A 112 -13.01 4.72 -12.41
CA PHE A 112 -13.42 4.44 -11.03
C PHE A 112 -12.30 3.89 -10.15
N SER A 113 -11.11 3.62 -10.71
CA SER A 113 -10.01 2.97 -9.97
C SER A 113 -9.55 3.81 -8.78
N ALA A 114 -9.48 5.14 -8.93
CA ALA A 114 -9.16 6.09 -7.87
C ALA A 114 -10.11 5.96 -6.67
N VAL A 115 -11.42 5.84 -6.93
CA VAL A 115 -12.46 5.71 -5.89
C VAL A 115 -12.31 4.38 -5.15
N VAL A 116 -12.06 3.29 -5.88
CA VAL A 116 -11.85 1.96 -5.29
C VAL A 116 -10.62 1.96 -4.38
N LEU A 117 -9.51 2.55 -4.82
CA LEU A 117 -8.29 2.69 -4.02
C LEU A 117 -8.52 3.56 -2.78
N LEU A 118 -9.28 4.64 -2.90
CA LEU A 118 -9.63 5.51 -1.77
C LEU A 118 -10.48 4.76 -0.72
N ILE A 119 -11.47 3.98 -1.15
CA ILE A 119 -12.26 3.13 -0.25
C ILE A 119 -11.35 2.11 0.44
N GLY A 120 -10.44 1.49 -0.32
CA GLY A 120 -9.43 0.57 0.20
C GLY A 120 -8.50 1.19 1.24
N LEU A 121 -8.07 2.44 1.01
CA LEU A 121 -7.26 3.22 1.95
C LEU A 121 -8.01 3.42 3.28
N ILE A 122 -9.25 3.88 3.21
CA ILE A 122 -10.09 4.13 4.39
C ILE A 122 -10.34 2.83 5.16
N ALA A 123 -10.65 1.73 4.46
CA ALA A 123 -10.88 0.42 5.06
C ALA A 123 -9.62 -0.10 5.76
N THR A 124 -8.47 -0.05 5.09
CA THR A 124 -7.19 -0.49 5.65
C THR A 124 -6.81 0.35 6.86
N LYS A 125 -6.97 1.68 6.79
CA LYS A 125 -6.73 2.59 7.91
C LYS A 125 -7.59 2.23 9.12
N LYS A 126 -8.91 2.08 8.95
CA LYS A 126 -9.82 1.73 10.07
C LYS A 126 -9.46 0.42 10.74
N ILE A 127 -9.05 -0.58 9.96
CA ILE A 127 -8.67 -1.89 10.49
C ILE A 127 -7.32 -1.82 11.20
N ALA A 128 -6.36 -1.08 10.66
CA ALA A 128 -5.09 -0.81 11.32
C ALA A 128 -5.28 -0.10 12.67
N GLU A 129 -6.11 0.94 12.73
CA GLU A 129 -6.43 1.66 13.97
C GLU A 129 -7.10 0.75 15.01
N LYS A 130 -8.03 -0.12 14.57
CA LYS A 130 -8.68 -1.10 15.44
C LYS A 130 -7.70 -2.13 15.99
N GLU A 131 -6.72 -2.55 15.20
CA GLU A 131 -5.66 -3.46 15.66
C GLU A 131 -4.74 -2.75 16.66
N TRP A 132 -4.38 -1.49 16.44
CA TRP A 132 -3.51 -0.72 17.34
C TRP A 132 -4.14 -0.34 18.68
N SER A 133 -5.46 -0.41 18.79
CA SER A 133 -6.20 -0.13 20.02
C SER A 133 -6.43 -1.37 20.89
N LYS A 134 -6.03 -2.56 20.42
CA LYS A 134 -6.05 -3.83 21.18
C LYS A 134 -4.73 -4.06 21.90
#